data_AF-A0A3C0ADD2-F1
#
_entry.id   AF-A0A3C0ADD2-F1
#
_cell.length_a   1.000
_cell.length_b   1.000
_cell.length_c   1.000
_cell.angle_alpha   90.00
_cell.angle_beta   90.00
_cell.angle_gamma   90.00
#
_symmetry.space_group_name_H-M   'P 1'
#
loop_
_entity.id
_entity.type
_entity.pdbx_description
1 polymer ?
#
loop_
_entity_poly.entity_id
_entity_poly.type
_entity_poly.pdbx_seq_one_letter_code
_entity_poly.pdbx_strand_id
1 'polypeptide(L)'
;YVSSMLGAKSLRGGRLLVAPVATPEIGNGVGAGLCSGGVILEDDLSQATGKIINGLVMERDFDLPFIDRRTRSITLLVDRHHAGFHTASEVARVINSEFSFEAGNQQLAIAQGPGRVFIRIPRQYMQSPVEFVAAVMEVGIDRPHQQARVVVNPKSQTVVVTGEV
;
A
#
# COMPACT_ATOMS: atom_id res chain seq x y z
N TYR A 1 17.23 5.25 -0.03
CA TYR A 1 18.41 5.44 -0.88
C TYR A 1 18.84 6.88 -0.83
N VAL A 2 20.14 7.15 -0.96
CA VAL A 2 20.70 8.50 -1.02
C VAL A 2 21.53 8.62 -2.30
N SER A 3 21.57 9.81 -2.89
CA SER A 3 22.36 10.11 -4.08
C SER A 3 23.02 11.47 -3.95
N SER A 4 24.23 11.62 -4.50
CA SER A 4 24.89 12.91 -4.58
C SER A 4 24.27 13.77 -5.69
N MET A 5 23.71 14.93 -5.34
CA MET A 5 23.19 15.88 -6.33
C MET A 5 24.26 16.82 -6.92
N LEU A 6 25.36 17.08 -6.20
CA LEU A 6 26.39 18.06 -6.59
C LEU A 6 27.65 17.42 -7.21
N GLY A 7 27.50 16.26 -7.84
CA GLY A 7 28.58 15.67 -8.65
C GLY A 7 29.75 15.02 -7.89
N ALA A 8 29.52 14.51 -6.67
CA ALA A 8 30.51 13.65 -6.02
C ALA A 8 30.81 12.40 -6.89
N LYS A 9 32.09 12.14 -7.12
CA LYS A 9 32.55 10.97 -7.91
C LYS A 9 32.23 9.63 -7.24
N SER A 10 32.16 9.62 -5.90
CA SER A 10 31.86 8.45 -5.10
C SER A 10 31.31 8.84 -3.73
N LEU A 11 30.36 8.06 -3.21
CA LEU A 11 29.86 8.10 -1.83
C LEU A 11 30.55 7.05 -0.94
N ARG A 12 31.55 6.33 -1.44
CA ARG A 12 32.29 5.31 -0.68
C ARG A 12 32.89 5.91 0.58
N GLY A 13 32.58 5.33 1.74
CA GLY A 13 33.05 5.83 3.04
C GLY A 13 32.40 7.15 3.48
N GLY A 14 31.44 7.67 2.71
CA GLY A 14 30.69 8.86 3.05
C GLY A 14 29.63 8.61 4.12
N ARG A 15 29.14 9.70 4.72
CA ARG A 15 28.07 9.69 5.72
C ARG A 15 27.05 10.77 5.38
N LEU A 16 25.76 10.42 5.46
CA LEU A 16 24.69 11.40 5.46
C LEU A 16 24.59 12.02 6.86
N LEU A 17 24.71 13.34 6.92
CA LEU A 17 24.60 14.08 8.18
C LEU A 17 23.17 14.07 8.71
N VAL A 18 22.23 14.58 7.92
CA VAL A 18 20.80 14.51 8.20
C VAL A 18 20.02 14.85 6.92
N ALA A 19 18.93 14.14 6.65
CA ALA A 19 17.96 14.53 5.64
C ALA A 19 16.55 14.09 6.06
N PRO A 20 15.52 14.94 5.86
CA PRO A 20 14.14 14.52 6.04
C PRO A 20 13.76 13.48 4.99
N VAL A 21 13.04 12.44 5.40
CA VAL A 21 12.53 11.39 4.52
C VAL A 21 11.03 11.55 4.38
N ALA A 22 10.54 11.69 3.15
CA ALA A 22 9.11 11.66 2.85
C ALA A 22 8.69 10.26 2.39
N THR A 23 7.51 9.82 2.82
CA THR A 23 6.88 8.59 2.32
C THR A 23 5.94 8.92 1.17
N PRO A 24 5.95 8.17 0.04
CA PRO A 24 5.06 8.39 -1.10
C PRO A 24 3.56 8.31 -0.74
N GLU A 25 3.22 7.52 0.27
CA GLU A 25 1.83 7.21 0.64
C GLU A 25 1.18 8.30 1.51
N ILE A 26 1.97 9.20 2.10
CA ILE A 26 1.49 10.30 2.94
C ILE A 26 1.56 11.57 2.09
N GLY A 27 0.58 11.72 1.21
CA GLY A 27 0.48 12.76 0.16
C GLY A 27 0.46 14.23 0.61
N ASN A 28 0.88 14.56 1.83
CA ASN A 28 0.87 15.91 2.39
C ASN A 28 2.27 16.48 2.66
N GLY A 29 3.35 15.90 2.11
CA GLY A 29 4.70 16.42 2.31
C GLY A 29 5.17 16.37 3.77
N VAL A 30 4.53 15.55 4.60
CA VAL A 30 4.94 15.32 5.99
C VAL A 30 6.14 14.39 5.96
N GLY A 31 7.28 14.85 6.46
CA GLY A 31 8.45 14.01 6.69
C GLY A 31 8.07 12.88 7.64
N ALA A 32 8.32 11.63 7.24
CA ALA A 32 8.18 10.46 8.10
C ALA A 32 9.20 10.48 9.24
N GLY A 33 10.36 11.10 9.01
CA GLY A 33 11.40 11.27 10.01
C GLY A 33 12.69 11.81 9.41
N LEU A 34 13.75 11.79 10.21
CA LEU A 34 15.10 12.21 9.81
C LEU A 34 15.99 10.98 9.59
N CYS A 35 16.70 10.97 8.48
CA CYS A 35 17.69 9.94 8.17
C CYS A 35 19.11 10.47 8.33
N SER A 36 19.96 9.72 9.01
CA SER A 36 21.41 9.96 9.11
C SER A 36 22.16 8.64 9.18
N GLY A 37 23.41 8.58 8.73
CA GLY A 37 24.16 7.32 8.79
C GLY A 37 25.23 7.17 7.73
N GLY A 38 26.07 6.14 7.90
CA GLY A 38 27.08 5.76 6.93
C GLY A 38 26.42 5.27 5.63
N VAL A 39 26.99 5.66 4.50
CA VAL A 39 26.51 5.25 3.17
C VAL A 39 27.18 3.94 2.77
N ILE A 40 26.37 2.94 2.49
CA ILE A 40 26.80 1.64 1.98
C ILE A 40 26.47 1.60 0.48
N LEU A 41 27.47 1.29 -0.33
CA LEU A 41 27.30 1.06 -1.77
C LEU A 41 26.81 -0.37 -1.99
N GLU A 42 25.79 -0.53 -2.83
CA GLU A 42 25.28 -1.87 -3.19
C GLU A 42 26.05 -2.51 -4.34
N ASP A 43 26.68 -1.68 -5.18
CA ASP A 43 27.39 -2.09 -6.40
C ASP A 43 28.52 -1.09 -6.69
N ASP A 44 29.63 -1.59 -7.24
CA ASP A 44 30.81 -0.80 -7.59
C ASP A 44 30.57 0.10 -8.82
N LEU A 45 29.56 -0.22 -9.63
CA LEU A 45 29.15 0.58 -10.80
C LEU A 45 28.42 1.87 -10.41
N SER A 46 27.69 1.87 -9.29
CA SER A 46 26.83 3.00 -8.87
C SER A 46 27.45 3.79 -7.73
N GLN A 47 28.62 4.40 -7.96
CA GLN A 47 29.39 5.03 -6.89
C GLN A 47 28.77 6.30 -6.30
N ALA A 48 27.88 6.99 -7.04
CA ALA A 48 27.24 8.22 -6.58
C ALA A 48 25.90 7.99 -5.83
N THR A 49 25.50 6.73 -5.60
CA THR A 49 24.23 6.35 -4.97
C THR A 49 24.46 5.25 -3.94
N GLY A 50 23.80 5.31 -2.78
CA GLY A 50 23.95 4.27 -1.76
C GLY A 50 22.72 4.09 -0.87
N LYS A 51 22.83 3.13 0.04
CA LYS A 51 21.86 2.85 1.09
C LYS A 51 22.39 3.30 2.44
N ILE A 52 21.45 3.65 3.32
CA ILE A 52 21.71 3.81 4.74
C ILE A 52 20.81 2.79 5.42
N ILE A 53 21.42 1.88 6.17
CA ILE A 53 20.72 0.86 6.93
C ILE A 53 20.49 1.40 8.34
N ASN A 54 19.27 1.24 8.86
CA ASN A 54 18.87 1.66 10.22
C ASN A 54 19.14 3.15 10.55
N GLY A 55 19.20 4.02 9.55
CA GLY A 55 19.50 5.44 9.73
C GLY A 55 18.30 6.35 9.93
N LEU A 56 17.08 5.84 9.73
CA LEU A 56 15.85 6.61 9.85
C LEU A 56 15.34 6.60 11.29
N VAL A 57 15.18 7.78 11.87
CA VAL A 57 14.47 7.99 13.13
C VAL A 57 13.15 8.66 12.81
N MET A 58 12.05 8.00 13.20
CA MET A 58 10.69 8.53 13.04
C MET A 58 10.46 9.63 14.07
N GLU A 59 10.04 10.82 13.62
CA GLU A 59 9.76 11.95 14.51
C GLU A 59 8.29 12.03 14.93
N ARG A 60 7.42 11.27 14.26
CA ARG A 60 5.99 11.23 14.56
C ARG A 60 5.50 9.80 14.57
N ASP A 61 4.69 9.51 15.59
CA ASP A 61 3.83 8.35 15.58
C ASP A 61 2.72 8.57 14.55
N PHE A 62 2.51 7.56 13.71
CA PHE A 62 1.43 7.54 12.75
C PHE A 62 0.31 6.68 13.31
N ASP A 63 -0.74 7.33 13.81
CA ASP A 63 -2.00 6.65 14.07
C ASP A 63 -2.62 6.28 12.72
N LEU A 64 -2.65 4.98 12.43
CA LEU A 64 -3.33 4.40 11.28
C LEU A 64 -4.64 3.76 11.76
N PRO A 65 -5.69 4.55 12.05
CA PRO A 65 -6.97 3.99 12.43
C PRO A 65 -7.53 3.19 11.26
N PHE A 66 -8.01 1.97 11.53
CA PHE A 66 -8.64 1.14 10.51
C PHE A 66 -9.98 1.73 10.01
N ILE A 67 -10.57 2.66 10.77
CA ILE A 67 -11.77 3.41 10.40
C ILE A 67 -11.40 4.86 10.10
N ASP A 68 -11.74 5.31 8.90
CA ASP A 68 -11.80 6.73 8.61
C ASP A 68 -13.07 7.32 9.23
N ARG A 69 -12.91 8.08 10.31
CA ARG A 69 -14.02 8.73 11.03
C ARG A 69 -14.72 9.81 10.21
N ARG A 70 -14.05 10.43 9.23
CA ARG A 70 -14.64 11.50 8.40
C ARG A 70 -15.61 10.91 7.40
N THR A 71 -15.21 9.83 6.75
CA THR A 71 -16.02 9.14 5.74
C THR A 71 -16.86 8.00 6.31
N ARG A 72 -16.64 7.62 7.58
CA ARG A 72 -17.26 6.47 8.26
C ARG A 72 -17.09 5.19 7.46
N SER A 73 -15.85 4.93 7.09
CA SER A 73 -15.50 3.86 6.17
C SER A 73 -14.27 3.09 6.65
N ILE A 74 -14.07 1.92 6.04
CA ILE A 74 -12.85 1.13 6.13
C ILE A 74 -12.29 0.93 4.72
N THR A 75 -11.00 0.63 4.63
CA THR A 75 -10.38 0.15 3.39
C THR A 75 -9.96 -1.30 3.58
N LEU A 76 -10.55 -2.20 2.80
CA LEU A 76 -10.12 -3.58 2.70
C LEU A 76 -8.96 -3.67 1.71
N LEU A 77 -7.88 -4.30 2.15
CA LEU A 77 -6.69 -4.55 1.32
C LEU A 77 -6.70 -6.01 0.87
N VAL A 78 -6.66 -6.21 -0.44
CA VAL A 78 -6.52 -7.55 -1.02
C VAL A 78 -5.06 -7.93 -1.01
N ASP A 79 -4.77 -9.18 -0.63
CA ASP A 79 -3.41 -9.72 -0.68
C ASP A 79 -2.76 -9.48 -2.05
N ARG A 80 -1.47 -9.12 -2.05
CA ARG A 80 -0.77 -8.69 -3.25
C ARG A 80 -0.72 -9.77 -4.33
N HIS A 81 -0.68 -11.04 -3.95
CA HIS A 81 -0.65 -12.16 -4.89
C HIS A 81 -2.01 -12.40 -5.56
N HIS A 82 -3.09 -11.91 -4.94
CA HIS A 82 -4.46 -12.07 -5.42
C HIS A 82 -5.09 -10.78 -5.95
N ALA A 83 -4.41 -9.64 -5.75
CA ALA A 83 -4.83 -8.35 -6.25
C ALA A 83 -5.06 -8.41 -7.77
N GLY A 84 -6.12 -7.79 -8.24
CA GLY A 84 -6.53 -7.69 -9.63
C GLY A 84 -7.79 -6.83 -9.72
N PHE A 85 -7.99 -6.12 -10.83
CA PHE A 85 -9.20 -5.31 -11.01
C PHE A 85 -10.48 -6.16 -10.95
N HIS A 86 -10.43 -7.36 -11.53
CA HIS A 86 -11.52 -8.33 -11.43
C HIS A 86 -11.74 -8.79 -9.99
N THR A 87 -10.69 -9.21 -9.28
CA THR A 87 -10.77 -9.63 -7.88
C THR A 87 -11.38 -8.56 -6.99
N ALA A 88 -10.89 -7.32 -7.07
CA ALA A 88 -11.41 -6.21 -6.27
C ALA A 88 -12.86 -5.87 -6.62
N SER A 89 -13.24 -5.92 -7.90
CA SER A 89 -14.63 -5.72 -8.33
C SER A 89 -15.54 -6.82 -7.80
N GLU A 90 -15.07 -8.06 -7.79
CA GLU A 90 -15.83 -9.21 -7.29
C GLU A 90 -16.02 -9.14 -5.78
N VAL A 91 -14.96 -8.82 -5.03
CA VAL A 91 -15.04 -8.53 -3.59
C VAL A 91 -16.10 -7.48 -3.30
N ALA A 92 -16.07 -6.35 -4.01
CA ALA A 92 -17.05 -5.28 -3.83
C ALA A 92 -18.48 -5.74 -4.15
N ARG A 93 -18.65 -6.56 -5.20
CA ARG A 93 -19.95 -7.12 -5.59
C ARG A 93 -20.53 -8.02 -4.51
N VAL A 94 -19.75 -8.96 -3.99
CA VAL A 94 -20.21 -9.92 -2.97
C VAL A 94 -20.56 -9.20 -1.67
N ILE A 95 -19.72 -8.24 -1.23
CA ILE A 95 -20.03 -7.44 -0.03
C ILE A 95 -21.34 -6.67 -0.22
N ASN A 96 -21.56 -6.06 -1.39
CA ASN A 96 -22.81 -5.34 -1.65
C ASN A 96 -24.04 -6.25 -1.71
N SER A 97 -23.90 -7.53 -2.13
CA SER A 97 -25.01 -8.47 -2.11
C SER A 97 -25.36 -8.94 -0.71
N GLU A 98 -24.35 -9.31 0.08
CA GLU A 98 -24.55 -9.80 1.46
C GLU A 98 -25.18 -8.73 2.36
N PHE A 99 -24.71 -7.47 2.25
CA PHE A 99 -25.17 -6.37 3.11
C PHE A 99 -26.21 -5.45 2.45
N SER A 100 -26.91 -5.95 1.42
CA SER A 100 -27.85 -5.14 0.62
C SER A 100 -29.01 -4.55 1.44
N PHE A 101 -29.50 -5.29 2.44
CA PHE A 101 -30.58 -4.87 3.32
C PHE A 101 -30.13 -3.76 4.28
N GLU A 102 -28.98 -3.95 4.92
CA GLU A 102 -28.33 -2.99 5.82
C GLU A 102 -27.94 -1.70 5.12
N ALA A 103 -27.64 -1.78 3.82
CA ALA A 103 -27.30 -0.65 2.97
C ALA A 103 -28.50 0.17 2.51
N GLY A 104 -29.73 -0.32 2.67
CA GLY A 104 -30.93 0.32 2.13
C GLY A 104 -30.88 0.49 0.61
N ASN A 105 -30.46 -0.55 -0.12
CA ASN A 105 -30.26 -0.55 -1.58
C ASN A 105 -29.19 0.43 -2.10
N GLN A 106 -28.27 0.90 -1.23
CA GLN A 106 -27.10 1.67 -1.65
C GLN A 106 -25.87 0.78 -1.77
N GLN A 107 -24.89 1.18 -2.57
CA GLN A 107 -23.59 0.50 -2.59
C GLN A 107 -22.81 0.87 -1.31
N LEU A 108 -22.37 -0.15 -0.57
CA LEU A 108 -21.46 -0.01 0.57
C LEU A 108 -20.01 -0.14 0.14
N ALA A 109 -19.72 -1.10 -0.74
CA ALA A 109 -18.38 -1.44 -1.19
C ALA A 109 -18.11 -0.94 -2.63
N ILE A 110 -16.94 -0.33 -2.83
CA ILE A 110 -16.48 0.21 -4.11
C ILE A 110 -15.01 -0.18 -4.31
N ALA A 111 -14.70 -0.88 -5.41
CA ALA A 111 -13.33 -1.16 -5.80
C ALA A 111 -12.63 0.12 -6.25
N GLN A 112 -11.52 0.49 -5.61
CA GLN A 112 -10.74 1.69 -5.93
C GLN A 112 -9.46 1.39 -6.72
N GLY A 113 -9.12 0.12 -6.87
CA GLY A 113 -7.94 -0.34 -7.59
C GLY A 113 -7.78 -1.85 -7.47
N PRO A 114 -6.67 -2.42 -8.00
CA PRO A 114 -6.50 -3.87 -8.06
C PRO A 114 -6.39 -4.54 -6.68
N GLY A 115 -5.99 -3.80 -5.63
CA GLY A 115 -5.81 -4.35 -4.28
C GLY A 115 -6.56 -3.61 -3.18
N ARG A 116 -7.49 -2.71 -3.52
CA ARG A 116 -8.13 -1.80 -2.56
C ARG A 116 -9.63 -1.74 -2.80
N VAL A 117 -10.41 -2.05 -1.77
CA VAL A 117 -11.86 -1.93 -1.76
C VAL A 117 -12.26 -0.99 -0.61
N PHE A 118 -12.92 0.10 -0.97
CA PHE A 118 -13.49 1.04 0.00
C PHE A 118 -14.84 0.53 0.45
N ILE A 119 -15.11 0.54 1.75
CA ILE A 119 -16.38 0.04 2.32
C ILE A 119 -16.92 1.07 3.31
N ARG A 120 -18.11 1.60 3.04
CA ARG A 120 -18.83 2.46 3.96
C ARG A 120 -19.49 1.62 5.05
N ILE A 121 -19.32 2.00 6.31
CA ILE A 121 -19.92 1.29 7.44
C ILE A 121 -21.40 1.73 7.57
N PRO A 122 -22.37 0.79 7.60
CA PRO A 122 -23.78 1.12 7.81
C PRO A 122 -24.05 1.79 9.16
N ARG A 123 -25.13 2.58 9.25
CA ARG A 123 -25.44 3.38 10.46
C ARG A 123 -25.61 2.53 11.71
N GLN A 124 -26.20 1.34 11.59
CA GLN A 124 -26.45 0.43 12.71
C GLN A 124 -25.16 -0.10 13.36
N TYR A 125 -24.06 -0.19 12.61
CA TYR A 125 -22.77 -0.64 13.11
C TYR A 125 -21.86 0.50 13.60
N MET A 126 -22.35 1.75 13.64
CA MET A 126 -21.53 2.89 14.09
C MET A 126 -21.08 2.80 15.54
N GLN A 127 -21.88 2.17 16.41
CA GLN A 127 -21.52 1.95 17.82
C GLN A 127 -20.59 0.74 18.01
N SER A 128 -20.63 -0.22 17.08
CA SER A 128 -19.80 -1.43 17.09
C SER A 128 -19.18 -1.70 15.71
N PRO A 129 -18.21 -0.87 15.26
CA PRO A 129 -17.64 -1.05 13.92
C PRO A 129 -16.87 -2.36 13.76
N VAL A 130 -16.29 -2.86 14.85
CA VAL A 130 -15.51 -4.11 14.85
C VAL A 130 -16.39 -5.30 14.47
N GLU A 131 -17.64 -5.33 14.91
CA GLU A 131 -18.62 -6.36 14.54
C GLU A 131 -18.91 -6.35 13.05
N PHE A 132 -19.07 -5.16 12.45
CA PHE A 132 -19.22 -5.05 11.00
C PHE A 132 -17.97 -5.51 10.25
N VAL A 133 -16.78 -5.16 10.72
CA VAL A 133 -15.54 -5.64 10.10
C VAL A 133 -15.47 -7.16 10.18
N ALA A 134 -15.80 -7.76 11.32
CA ALA A 134 -15.82 -9.21 11.47
C ALA A 134 -16.79 -9.87 10.46
N ALA A 135 -18.02 -9.34 10.35
CA ALA A 135 -19.00 -9.83 9.39
C ALA A 135 -18.52 -9.70 7.94
N VAL A 136 -17.88 -8.57 7.58
CA VAL A 136 -17.28 -8.39 6.24
C VAL A 136 -16.16 -9.40 5.97
N MET A 137 -15.38 -9.78 6.98
CA MET A 137 -14.29 -10.75 6.84
C MET A 137 -14.78 -12.20 6.72
N GLU A 138 -16.01 -12.49 7.15
CA GLU A 138 -16.65 -13.80 6.99
C GLU A 138 -17.28 -13.98 5.60
N VAL A 139 -17.42 -12.91 4.81
CA VAL A 139 -17.93 -12.97 3.45
C VAL A 139 -17.03 -13.84 2.58
N GLY A 140 -17.53 -15.01 2.19
CA GLY A 140 -16.85 -15.92 1.28
C GLY A 140 -16.83 -15.37 -0.15
N ILE A 141 -15.69 -15.49 -0.84
CA ILE A 141 -15.56 -15.12 -2.25
C ILE A 141 -15.28 -16.39 -3.05
N ASP A 142 -16.24 -16.77 -3.90
CA ASP A 142 -16.08 -17.92 -4.79
C ASP A 142 -15.14 -17.56 -5.95
N ARG A 143 -13.96 -18.20 -5.95
CA ARG A 143 -12.94 -18.18 -7.01
C ARG A 143 -12.50 -16.77 -7.45
N PRO A 144 -11.52 -16.14 -6.76
CA PRO A 144 -10.82 -15.00 -7.35
C PRO A 144 -10.05 -15.48 -8.58
N HIS A 145 -10.56 -15.18 -9.79
CA HIS A 145 -9.84 -15.47 -11.03
C HIS A 145 -8.45 -14.81 -11.01
N GLN A 146 -7.39 -15.61 -10.99
CA GLN A 146 -6.04 -15.11 -11.20
C GLN A 146 -5.88 -14.77 -12.69
N GLN A 147 -5.94 -13.48 -13.03
CA GLN A 147 -5.60 -13.02 -14.37
C GLN A 147 -4.09 -13.12 -14.59
N ALA A 148 -3.69 -13.48 -15.82
CA ALA A 148 -2.29 -13.48 -16.20
C ALA A 148 -1.68 -12.07 -16.03
N ARG A 149 -0.48 -11.98 -15.44
CA ARG A 149 0.23 -10.72 -15.20
C ARG A 149 1.53 -10.70 -15.98
N VAL A 150 1.79 -9.59 -16.67
CA VAL A 150 3.08 -9.29 -17.32
C VAL A 150 3.81 -8.26 -16.48
N VAL A 151 4.97 -8.65 -15.94
CA VAL A 151 5.85 -7.75 -15.18
C VAL A 151 7.11 -7.49 -16.01
N VAL A 152 7.37 -6.23 -16.33
CA VAL A 152 8.57 -5.79 -17.05
C VAL A 152 9.53 -5.15 -16.06
N ASN A 153 10.76 -5.66 -15.99
CA ASN A 153 11.86 -5.01 -15.28
C ASN A 153 12.86 -4.44 -16.30
N PRO A 154 12.83 -3.11 -16.57
CA PRO A 154 13.74 -2.49 -17.54
C PRO A 154 15.21 -2.56 -17.13
N LYS A 155 15.50 -2.66 -15.83
CA LYS A 155 16.86 -2.66 -15.29
C LYS A 155 17.55 -4.01 -15.49
N SER A 156 16.79 -5.11 -15.41
CA SER A 156 17.30 -6.47 -15.65
C SER A 156 16.96 -7.02 -17.04
N GLN A 157 16.26 -6.25 -17.87
CA GLN A 157 15.72 -6.67 -19.17
C GLN A 157 14.90 -7.97 -19.11
N THR A 158 14.19 -8.18 -18.00
CA THR A 158 13.41 -9.40 -17.78
C THR A 158 11.92 -9.12 -17.92
N VAL A 159 11.23 -9.97 -18.67
CA VAL A 159 9.77 -10.02 -18.76
C VAL A 159 9.31 -11.31 -18.12
N VAL A 160 8.51 -11.21 -17.07
CA VAL A 160 7.91 -12.38 -16.40
C VAL A 160 6.42 -12.38 -16.71
N VAL A 161 5.94 -13.49 -17.28
CA VAL A 161 4.52 -13.74 -17.52
C VAL A 161 4.07 -14.79 -16.51
N THR A 162 3.10 -14.47 -15.67
CA THR A 162 2.54 -15.41 -14.69
C THR A 162 1.08 -15.68 -15.04
N GLY A 163 0.71 -16.92 -15.36
CA GLY A 163 -0.66 -17.38 -15.65
C GLY A 163 -0.69 -18.53 -16.66
N GLU A 164 -1.75 -19.34 -16.65
CA GLU A 164 -2.08 -20.21 -17.78
C GLU A 164 -2.64 -19.36 -18.93
N VAL A 165 -2.24 -19.69 -20.16
CA VAL A 165 -2.75 -19.11 -21.41
C VAL A 165 -4.04 -19.79 -21.86
#